data_AF-A0A4S8KU19-F1
#
_entry.id   AF-A0A4S8KU19-F1
#
_cell.length_a   1.000
_cell.length_b   1.000
_cell.length_c   1.000
_cell.angle_alpha   90.00
_cell.angle_beta   90.00
_cell.angle_gamma   90.00
#
_symmetry.space_group_name_H-M   'P 1'
#
loop_
_entity.id
_entity.type
_entity.pdbx_description
1 polymer ?
#
loop_
_entity_poly.entity_id
_entity_poly.type
_entity_poly.pdbx_seq_one_letter_code
_entity_poly.pdbx_strand_id
1 'polypeptide(L)'
;HRNLALLTKAIIGQSHNVPLTVELYVRVAFLHSVAVAIKSQPTYLASKDRFWEEVDIALLDIRNAKDTKKITLMFIQLYQNDVNTFGAPENSELKTAPALAH
;
A
#
# COMPACT_ATOMS: atom_id res chain seq x y z
N HIS A 1 -2.02 -18.14 -1.81
CA HIS A 1 -2.54 -16.75 -1.92
C HIS A 1 -1.58 -15.65 -1.43
N ARG A 2 -0.32 -15.95 -1.08
CA ARG A 2 0.65 -14.89 -0.80
C ARG A 2 1.24 -14.41 -2.13
N ASN A 3 0.61 -13.40 -2.72
CA ASN A 3 1.25 -12.55 -3.71
C ASN A 3 0.65 -11.12 -3.70
N LEU A 4 1.49 -10.08 -3.67
CA LEU A 4 1.05 -8.68 -3.68
C LEU A 4 0.24 -8.30 -4.93
N ALA A 5 0.53 -8.86 -6.10
CA ALA A 5 -0.25 -8.62 -7.31
C ALA A 5 -1.66 -9.22 -7.23
N LEU A 6 -1.80 -10.42 -6.65
CA LEU A 6 -3.10 -11.05 -6.43
C LEU A 6 -3.92 -10.27 -5.39
N LEU A 7 -3.28 -9.82 -4.30
CA LEU A 7 -3.91 -8.96 -3.30
C LEU A 7 -4.39 -7.65 -3.91
N THR A 8 -3.52 -6.98 -4.68
CA THR A 8 -3.83 -5.72 -5.36
C THR A 8 -5.02 -5.89 -6.29
N LYS A 9 -5.03 -6.94 -7.11
CA LYS A 9 -6.14 -7.28 -8.02
C LYS A 9 -7.46 -7.50 -7.27
N ALA A 10 -7.40 -8.12 -6.08
CA ALA A 10 -8.58 -8.31 -5.24
C ALA A 10 -9.11 -6.98 -4.69
N ILE A 11 -8.23 -6.04 -4.33
CA ILE A 11 -8.59 -4.71 -3.81
C ILE A 11 -9.25 -3.84 -4.88
N ILE A 12 -8.66 -3.77 -6.08
CA ILE A 12 -9.18 -2.92 -7.18
C ILE A 12 -10.40 -3.51 -7.89
N GLY A 13 -10.73 -4.78 -7.61
CA GLY A 13 -11.80 -5.51 -8.27
C GLY A 13 -11.41 -6.10 -9.63
N GLN A 14 -12.04 -7.22 -9.99
CA GLN A 14 -11.74 -7.96 -11.23
C GLN A 14 -12.28 -7.29 -12.50
N SER A 15 -13.25 -6.39 -12.38
CA SER A 15 -13.94 -5.72 -13.49
C SER A 15 -13.20 -4.49 -14.02
N HIS A 16 -12.05 -4.15 -13.45
CA HIS A 16 -11.31 -2.94 -13.79
C HIS A 16 -10.02 -3.29 -14.54
N ASN A 17 -9.87 -2.77 -15.77
CA ASN A 17 -8.65 -2.88 -16.58
C ASN A 17 -7.54 -1.95 -16.06
N VAL A 18 -7.37 -1.85 -14.74
CA VAL A 18 -6.28 -1.06 -14.16
C VAL A 18 -5.00 -1.88 -14.24
N PRO A 19 -3.94 -1.38 -14.91
CA PRO A 19 -2.68 -2.09 -14.99
C PRO A 19 -2.06 -2.27 -13.60
N LEU A 20 -1.55 -3.47 -13.33
CA LEU A 20 -0.83 -3.76 -12.09
C LEU A 20 0.61 -3.27 -12.19
N THR A 21 0.79 -1.98 -11.91
CA THR A 21 2.10 -1.30 -11.93
C THR A 21 2.72 -1.22 -10.54
N VAL A 22 4.01 -0.91 -10.49
CA VAL A 22 4.70 -0.74 -9.22
C VAL A 22 4.16 0.44 -8.42
N GLU A 23 3.80 1.54 -9.08
CA GLU A 23 3.18 2.69 -8.42
C GLU A 23 1.85 2.31 -7.79
N LEU A 24 1.08 1.39 -8.39
CA LEU A 24 -0.14 0.88 -7.78
C LEU A 24 0.17 0.05 -6.53
N TYR A 25 1.20 -0.81 -6.58
CA TYR A 25 1.62 -1.57 -5.40
C TYR A 25 2.09 -0.67 -4.26
N VAL A 26 2.84 0.39 -4.55
CA VAL A 26 3.27 1.38 -3.55
C VAL A 26 2.07 2.08 -2.92
N ARG A 27 1.05 2.47 -3.72
CA ARG A 27 -0.18 3.07 -3.20
C ARG A 27 -0.96 2.10 -2.31
N VAL A 28 -1.07 0.83 -2.71
CA VAL A 28 -1.70 -0.21 -1.89
C VAL A 28 -0.94 -0.43 -0.58
N ALA A 29 0.39 -0.47 -0.62
CA ALA A 29 1.22 -0.62 0.57
C ALA A 29 1.04 0.56 1.55
N PHE A 30 0.90 1.78 1.01
CA PHE A 30 0.54 2.94 1.83
C PHE A 30 -0.82 2.76 2.52
N LEU A 31 -1.88 2.43 1.76
CA LEU A 31 -3.21 2.20 2.32
C LEU A 31 -3.22 1.07 3.36
N HIS A 32 -2.49 -0.02 3.10
CA HIS A 32 -2.32 -1.12 4.04
C HIS A 32 -1.64 -0.67 5.33
N SER A 33 -0.60 0.16 5.25
CA SER A 33 0.09 0.69 6.44
C SER A 33 -0.83 1.52 7.33
N VAL A 34 -1.71 2.34 6.74
CA VAL A 34 -2.72 3.12 7.47
C VAL A 34 -3.74 2.18 8.13
N ALA A 35 -4.22 1.17 7.42
CA ALA A 35 -5.14 0.18 7.98
C ALA A 35 -4.52 -0.57 9.17
N VAL A 36 -3.23 -0.94 9.08
CA VAL A 36 -2.48 -1.56 10.18
C VAL A 36 -2.35 -0.61 11.37
N ALA A 37 -1.98 0.65 11.11
CA ALA A 37 -1.84 1.67 12.17
C ALA A 37 -3.14 1.87 12.95
N ILE A 38 -4.28 2.00 12.25
CA ILE A 38 -5.61 2.13 12.86
C ILE A 38 -5.94 0.92 13.74
N LYS A 39 -5.78 -0.29 13.20
CA LYS A 39 -6.08 -1.54 13.93
C LYS A 39 -5.19 -1.74 15.15
N SER A 40 -4.00 -1.14 15.16
CA SER A 40 -3.05 -1.21 16.27
C SER A 40 -3.37 -0.22 17.40
N GLN A 41 -4.30 0.72 17.20
CA GLN A 41 -4.67 1.68 18.24
C GLN A 41 -5.51 1.00 19.34
N PRO A 42 -5.21 1.23 20.64
CA PRO A 42 -5.97 0.63 21.75
C PRO A 42 -7.46 1.01 21.76
N THR A 43 -7.80 2.16 21.15
CA THR A 43 -9.16 2.71 21.06
C THR A 43 -9.90 2.27 19.80
N TYR A 44 -9.32 1.38 18.99
CA TYR A 44 -9.94 0.92 17.75
C TYR A 44 -11.27 0.21 18.05
N LEU A 45 -12.35 0.74 17.46
CA LEU A 45 -13.67 0.13 17.47
C LEU A 45 -14.09 -0.07 16.02
N ALA A 46 -14.30 -1.33 15.60
CA ALA A 46 -14.68 -1.66 14.22
C ALA A 46 -15.99 -0.98 13.77
N SER A 47 -16.85 -0.58 14.71
CA SER A 47 -18.09 0.19 14.44
C SER A 47 -17.86 1.67 14.16
N LYS A 48 -16.63 2.19 14.35
CA LYS A 48 -16.20 3.55 14.04
C LYS A 48 -15.06 3.49 13.04
N ASP A 49 -15.37 3.09 11.81
CA ASP A 49 -14.39 3.08 10.74
C ASP A 49 -13.96 4.52 10.40
N ARG A 50 -12.70 4.85 10.70
CA ARG A 50 -12.07 6.14 10.40
C ARG A 50 -11.00 6.02 9.32
N PHE A 51 -11.01 4.92 8.56
CA PHE A 51 -9.96 4.61 7.61
C PHE A 51 -9.64 5.77 6.66
N TRP A 52 -10.65 6.34 6.01
CA TRP A 52 -10.44 7.44 5.08
C TRP A 52 -9.99 8.75 5.75
N GLU A 53 -10.47 9.03 6.97
CA GLU A 53 -10.01 10.20 7.74
C GLU A 53 -8.52 10.11 8.07
N GLU A 54 -8.05 8.93 8.47
CA GLU A 54 -6.65 8.70 8.82
C GLU A 54 -5.75 8.65 7.57
N VAL A 55 -6.28 8.19 6.42
CA VAL A 55 -5.61 8.34 5.12
C VAL A 55 -5.41 9.82 4.78
N ASP A 56 -6.43 10.65 4.95
CA ASP A 56 -6.35 12.09 4.69
C ASP A 56 -5.32 12.77 5.60
N ILE A 57 -5.31 12.43 6.90
CA ILE A 57 -4.32 12.93 7.86
C ILE A 57 -2.91 12.54 7.43
N ALA A 58 -2.68 11.26 7.11
CA ALA A 58 -1.37 10.78 6.68
C ALA A 58 -0.89 11.48 5.39
N LEU A 59 -1.79 11.74 4.44
CA LEU A 59 -1.48 12.50 3.22
C LEU A 59 -1.15 13.97 3.52
N LEU A 60 -1.85 14.60 4.46
CA LEU A 60 -1.54 15.96 4.92
C LEU A 60 -0.16 16.02 5.57
N ASP A 61 0.20 15.05 6.41
CA ASP A 61 1.52 14.97 7.03
C ASP A 61 2.64 14.83 5.99
N ILE A 62 2.44 13.98 4.99
CA ILE A 62 3.36 13.82 3.86
C ILE A 62 3.49 15.13 3.07
N ARG A 63 2.38 15.81 2.78
CA ARG A 63 2.37 17.09 2.07
C ARG A 63 3.13 18.18 2.85
N ASN A 64 3.00 18.18 4.17
CA ASN A 64 3.63 19.16 5.05
C ASN A 64 5.10 18.82 5.36
N ALA A 65 5.52 17.58 5.12
CA ALA A 65 6.91 17.17 5.27
C ALA A 65 7.79 17.85 4.21
N LYS A 66 8.82 18.57 4.68
CA LYS A 66 9.77 19.30 3.81
C LYS A 66 10.93 18.44 3.29
N ASP A 67 10.94 17.14 3.63
CA ASP A 67 12.03 16.21 3.27
C ASP A 67 11.54 15.14 2.30
N THR A 68 11.64 15.44 1.02
CA THR A 68 11.26 14.53 -0.06
C THR A 68 12.02 13.21 -0.02
N LYS A 69 13.31 13.20 0.38
CA LYS A 69 14.10 11.97 0.46
C LYS A 69 13.55 11.04 1.52
N LYS A 70 13.23 11.57 2.69
CA LYS A 70 12.61 10.80 3.77
C LYS A 70 11.26 10.21 3.36
N ILE A 71 10.44 10.99 2.66
CA ILE A 71 9.13 10.54 2.14
C ILE A 71 9.31 9.42 1.11
N THR A 72 10.23 9.57 0.15
CA THR A 72 10.51 8.52 -0.84
C THR A 72 10.99 7.23 -0.17
N LEU A 73 11.90 7.32 0.80
CA LEU A 73 12.38 6.17 1.55
C LEU A 73 11.26 5.48 2.33
N MET A 74 10.34 6.25 2.92
CA MET A 74 9.17 5.70 3.61
C MET A 74 8.32 4.87 2.65
N PHE A 75 7.97 5.37 1.46
CA PHE A 75 7.18 4.61 0.49
C PHE A 75 7.89 3.34 -0.01
N ILE A 76 9.20 3.41 -0.22
CA ILE A 76 10.02 2.23 -0.58
C ILE A 76 9.95 1.18 0.53
N GLN A 77 10.12 1.59 1.79
CA GLN A 77 10.05 0.69 2.94
C GLN A 77 8.67 0.05 3.10
N LEU A 78 7.59 0.83 2.93
CA LEU A 78 6.23 0.28 2.96
C LEU A 78 6.03 -0.79 1.90
N TYR A 79 6.47 -0.52 0.67
CA TYR A 79 6.41 -1.50 -0.42
C TYR A 79 7.23 -2.76 -0.11
N GLN A 80 8.46 -2.61 0.38
CA GLN A 80 9.32 -3.75 0.74
C GLN A 80 8.70 -4.59 1.87
N ASN A 81 8.07 -3.96 2.86
CA ASN A 81 7.37 -4.67 3.94
C ASN A 81 6.22 -5.52 3.40
N ASP A 82 5.46 -4.98 2.44
CA ASP A 82 4.38 -5.71 1.78
C ASP A 82 4.90 -6.83 0.89
N VAL A 83 6.01 -6.63 0.17
CA VAL A 83 6.68 -7.69 -0.59
C VAL A 83 7.14 -8.81 0.35
N ASN A 84 7.72 -8.49 1.50
CA ASN A 84 8.15 -9.48 2.48
C ASN A 84 6.98 -10.25 3.11
N THR A 85 5.85 -9.58 3.31
CA THR A 85 4.65 -10.16 3.96
C THR A 85 3.84 -11.00 2.99
N PHE A 86 3.60 -10.47 1.79
CA PHE A 86 2.68 -11.04 0.81
C PHE A 86 3.39 -11.69 -0.36
N GLY A 87 4.69 -11.56 -0.53
CA GLY A 87 5.42 -12.11 -1.68
C GLY A 87 5.42 -11.18 -2.89
N ALA A 88 6.52 -11.25 -3.64
CA ALA A 88 6.82 -10.33 -4.72
C ALA A 88 5.85 -10.45 -5.92
N PRO A 89 5.37 -9.32 -6.50
CA PRO A 89 4.38 -9.30 -7.58
C PRO A 89 4.69 -10.20 -8.78
N GLU A 90 5.95 -10.29 -9.17
CA GLU A 90 6.47 -11.07 -10.30
C GLU A 90 6.18 -12.57 -10.19
N ASN A 91 5.93 -13.08 -8.98
CA ASN A 91 5.62 -14.49 -8.75
C ASN A 91 4.12 -14.84 -8.94
N SER A 92 3.31 -13.93 -9.48
CA SER A 92 1.84 -14.10 -9.57
C SER A 92 1.32 -14.73 -10.86
N GLU A 93 2.19 -14.98 -11.85
CA GLU A 93 1.84 -15.32 -13.23
C GLU A 93 0.95 -14.26 -13.94
N LEU A 94 0.62 -13.15 -13.27
CA LEU A 94 -0.07 -12.02 -13.87
C LEU A 94 0.93 -11.20 -14.70
N LYS A 95 0.44 -10.58 -15.77
CA LYS A 95 1.22 -9.55 -16.48
C LYS A 95 1.39 -8.34 -15.55
N THR A 96 2.50 -8.29 -14.82
CA THR A 96 2.89 -7.17 -13.97
C THR A 96 3.86 -6.25 -14.71
N ALA A 97 3.85 -4.96 -14.37
CA ALA A 97 4.90 -4.04 -14.83
C ALA A 97 6.23 -4.35 -14.10
N PRO A 98 7.40 -4.05 -14.69
CA PRO A 98 8.70 -4.35 -14.08
C PRO A 98 8.86 -3.69 -12.72
N ALA A 99 9.51 -4.39 -11.79
CA ALA A 99 9.76 -3.96 -10.41
C ALA A 99 10.55 -2.64 -10.33
N LEU A 100 10.37 -1.88 -9.23
CA LEU A 100 11.15 -0.67 -8.94
C LEU A 100 12.65 -1.04 -8.91
N ALA A 101 13.45 -0.41 -9.78
CA ALA A 101 14.90 -0.56 -9.75
C ALA A 101 15.46 0.01 -8.44
N HIS A 102 16.34 -0.75 -7.78
CA HIS A 102 17.02 -0.39 -6.54
C HIS A 102 18.13 0.65 -6.76
#